data_AF-L7KJD4-F1
#
_entry.id   AF-L7KJD4-F1
#
_cell.length_a   1.000
_cell.length_b   1.000
_cell.length_c   1.000
_cell.angle_alpha   90.00
_cell.angle_beta   90.00
_cell.angle_gamma   90.00
#
_symmetry.space_group_name_H-M   'P 1'
#
loop_
_entity.id
_entity.type
_entity.pdbx_description
1 polymer ?
#
loop_
_entity_poly.entity_id
_entity_poly.type
_entity_poly.pdbx_seq_one_letter_code
_entity_poly.pdbx_strand_id
1 'polypeptide(L)'
;MTDLGNWIGASVTYDEIGATRGVPPSDAHVLQAERVVGRGESDFRTIGDAILRYEMHRGAGLTVRASTPSAQVGTVMMCSAWFLGPIRVPCRVVYVVDEPDRSGFAYGTLPGHPESGEELFAVERLGATR
;
A
#
# COMPACT_ATOMS: atom_id res chain seq x y z
N MET A 1 20.06 -12.42 8.04
CA MET A 1 19.22 -13.36 7.27
C MET A 1 17.78 -12.91 7.44
N THR A 2 17.13 -12.54 6.34
CA THR A 2 16.08 -11.51 6.26
C THR A 2 14.75 -11.91 6.93
N ASP A 3 14.30 -11.08 7.88
CA ASP A 3 13.06 -11.15 8.68
C ASP A 3 11.80 -11.45 7.83
N LEU A 4 11.79 -11.04 6.56
CA LEU A 4 10.66 -11.22 5.64
C LEU A 4 10.28 -12.70 5.40
N GLY A 5 11.23 -13.63 5.56
CA GLY A 5 11.01 -15.07 5.36
C GLY A 5 9.89 -15.65 6.23
N ASN A 6 9.69 -15.09 7.43
CA ASN A 6 8.66 -15.52 8.38
C ASN A 6 7.24 -15.38 7.83
N TRP A 7 7.05 -14.50 6.82
CA TRP A 7 5.74 -14.17 6.29
C TRP A 7 5.49 -14.66 4.87
N ILE A 8 6.45 -15.31 4.21
CA ILE A 8 6.28 -15.76 2.82
C ILE A 8 5.02 -16.64 2.67
N GLY A 9 4.79 -17.57 3.61
CA GLY A 9 3.63 -18.46 3.64
C GLY A 9 2.47 -18.04 4.54
N ALA A 10 2.56 -16.90 5.23
CA ALA A 10 1.49 -16.44 6.12
C ALA A 10 0.28 -15.96 5.31
N SER A 11 -0.94 -16.18 5.78
CA SER A 11 -2.14 -15.54 5.22
C SER A 11 -2.30 -14.10 5.72
N VAL A 12 -3.10 -13.30 5.01
CA VAL A 12 -3.56 -11.99 5.53
C VAL A 12 -4.49 -12.19 6.74
N THR A 13 -4.66 -11.14 7.54
CA THR A 13 -5.40 -11.24 8.83
C THR A 13 -6.91 -10.95 8.73
N TYR A 14 -7.44 -10.83 7.50
CA TYR A 14 -8.84 -10.55 7.19
C TYR A 14 -9.25 -11.35 5.94
N ASP A 15 -10.55 -11.55 5.72
CA ASP A 15 -11.06 -12.43 4.66
C ASP A 15 -11.42 -11.66 3.38
N GLU A 16 -11.73 -10.38 3.49
CA GLU A 16 -12.31 -9.53 2.44
C GLU A 16 -11.25 -8.94 1.50
N ILE A 17 -10.38 -9.79 0.96
CA ILE A 17 -9.31 -9.39 0.02
C ILE A 17 -9.91 -8.65 -1.18
N GLY A 18 -9.44 -7.44 -1.44
CA GLY A 18 -9.93 -6.54 -2.47
C GLY A 18 -11.04 -5.58 -2.02
N ALA A 19 -11.39 -5.53 -0.74
CA ALA A 19 -12.40 -4.61 -0.20
C ALA A 19 -12.18 -3.15 -0.61
N THR A 20 -10.92 -2.70 -0.75
CA THR A 20 -10.58 -1.34 -1.16
C THR A 20 -10.79 -1.05 -2.65
N ARG A 21 -11.25 -2.03 -3.44
CA ARG A 21 -11.75 -1.82 -4.82
C ARG A 21 -13.24 -1.52 -4.89
N GLY A 22 -13.99 -1.80 -3.83
CA GLY A 22 -15.45 -1.81 -3.85
C GLY A 22 -16.03 -1.14 -2.62
N VAL A 23 -17.13 -1.72 -2.14
CA VAL A 23 -17.76 -1.29 -0.89
C VAL A 23 -17.14 -2.10 0.25
N PRO A 24 -16.50 -1.46 1.23
CA PRO A 24 -15.96 -2.16 2.40
C PRO A 24 -17.06 -2.85 3.22
N PRO A 25 -16.70 -3.84 4.06
CA PRO A 25 -17.63 -4.45 5.01
C PRO A 25 -18.30 -3.40 5.89
N SER A 26 -19.57 -3.62 6.25
CA SER A 26 -20.37 -2.64 7.01
C SER A 26 -19.85 -2.35 8.41
N ASP A 27 -19.06 -3.26 8.97
CA ASP A 27 -18.41 -3.18 10.28
C ASP A 27 -16.94 -2.71 10.20
N ALA A 28 -16.42 -2.44 9.00
CA ALA A 28 -15.07 -1.91 8.83
C ALA A 28 -14.98 -0.45 9.28
N HIS A 29 -13.86 -0.11 9.91
CA HIS A 29 -13.50 1.29 10.12
C HIS A 29 -12.85 1.84 8.84
N VAL A 30 -13.60 2.64 8.09
CA VAL A 30 -13.16 3.16 6.78
C VAL A 30 -12.54 4.55 6.92
N LEU A 31 -11.33 4.71 6.40
CA LEU A 31 -10.66 5.99 6.22
C LEU A 31 -10.33 6.20 4.73
N GLN A 32 -10.73 7.35 4.18
CA GLN A 32 -10.36 7.78 2.84
C GLN A 32 -9.81 9.19 2.90
N ALA A 33 -8.64 9.40 2.29
CA ALA A 33 -8.00 10.70 2.24
C ALA A 33 -7.37 10.92 0.85
N GLU A 34 -7.68 12.08 0.25
CA GLU A 34 -7.21 12.44 -1.08
C GLU A 34 -6.59 13.83 -1.07
N ARG A 35 -5.50 14.03 -1.81
CA ARG A 35 -4.84 15.33 -1.97
C ARG A 35 -4.31 15.48 -3.39
N VAL A 36 -4.25 16.73 -3.85
CA VAL A 36 -3.59 17.06 -5.12
C VAL A 36 -2.08 16.99 -4.90
N VAL A 37 -1.42 16.05 -5.58
CA VAL A 37 0.02 15.77 -5.44
C VAL A 37 0.83 16.16 -6.68
N GLY A 38 0.17 16.60 -7.76
CA GLY A 38 0.80 17.01 -9.00
C GLY A 38 -0.24 17.39 -10.06
N ARG A 39 0.21 17.79 -11.25
CA ARG A 39 -0.63 18.15 -12.39
C ARG A 39 -0.06 17.62 -13.72
N GLY A 40 -0.93 17.00 -14.51
CA GLY A 40 -0.59 16.52 -15.84
C GLY A 40 0.04 15.12 -15.85
N GLU A 41 0.37 14.65 -17.05
CA GLU A 41 0.82 13.27 -17.28
C GLU A 41 2.21 12.98 -16.69
N SER A 42 3.13 13.96 -16.76
CA SER A 42 4.48 13.80 -16.22
C SER A 42 4.46 13.54 -14.71
N ASP A 43 3.68 14.33 -13.98
CA ASP A 43 3.53 14.17 -12.53
C ASP A 43 2.82 12.86 -12.20
N PHE A 44 1.75 12.51 -12.93
CA PHE A 44 1.05 11.24 -12.76
C PHE A 44 2.00 10.04 -12.88
N ARG A 45 2.81 10.00 -13.94
CA ARG A 45 3.79 8.92 -14.14
C ARG A 45 4.82 8.89 -13.03
N THR A 46 5.38 10.04 -12.67
CA THR A 46 6.41 10.14 -11.62
C THR A 46 5.89 9.68 -10.26
N ILE A 47 4.67 10.09 -9.91
CA ILE A 47 4.05 9.77 -8.62
C ILE A 47 3.60 8.31 -8.59
N GLY A 48 3.02 7.78 -9.68
CA GLY A 48 2.66 6.35 -9.76
C GLY A 48 3.88 5.47 -9.58
N ASP A 49 4.99 5.81 -10.25
CA ASP A 49 6.28 5.17 -10.10
C ASP A 49 6.85 5.23 -8.67
N ALA A 50 6.64 6.36 -7.97
CA ALA A 50 7.05 6.55 -6.58
C ALA A 50 6.19 5.73 -5.61
N ILE A 51 4.87 5.71 -5.82
CA ILE A 51 3.92 4.88 -5.06
C ILE A 51 4.30 3.41 -5.20
N LEU A 52 4.46 2.89 -6.43
CA LEU A 52 4.82 1.49 -6.66
C LEU A 52 6.18 1.10 -6.05
N ARG A 53 7.06 2.07 -5.82
CA ARG A 53 8.35 1.88 -5.13
C ARG A 53 8.28 2.15 -3.63
N TYR A 54 7.09 2.34 -3.05
CA TYR A 54 6.83 2.57 -1.63
C TYR A 54 7.32 3.91 -1.08
N GLU A 55 7.56 4.90 -1.94
CA GLU A 55 8.14 6.18 -1.53
C GLU A 55 7.22 7.01 -0.63
N MET A 56 5.90 6.81 -0.68
CA MET A 56 4.97 7.46 0.26
C MET A 56 5.20 7.03 1.71
N HIS A 57 5.54 5.76 1.94
CA HIS A 57 5.89 5.27 3.28
C HIS A 57 7.21 5.87 3.75
N ARG A 58 8.23 5.91 2.87
CA ARG A 58 9.53 6.51 3.18
C ARG A 58 9.42 8.00 3.44
N GLY A 59 8.63 8.71 2.64
CA GLY A 59 8.30 10.12 2.81
C GLY A 59 7.56 10.41 4.12
N ALA A 60 6.78 9.45 4.63
CA ALA A 60 6.15 9.51 5.96
C ALA A 60 7.12 9.16 7.11
N GLY A 61 8.41 8.95 6.83
CA GLY A 61 9.45 8.63 7.82
C GLY A 61 9.62 7.14 8.12
N LEU A 62 8.89 6.26 7.42
CA LEU A 62 8.98 4.81 7.62
C LEU A 62 10.21 4.23 6.92
N THR A 63 10.87 3.29 7.59
CA THR A 63 11.80 2.38 6.91
C THR A 63 11.01 1.27 6.25
N VAL A 64 11.21 1.07 4.95
CA VAL A 64 10.54 0.00 4.18
C VAL A 64 11.54 -1.04 3.72
N ARG A 65 11.29 -2.30 4.06
CA ARG A 65 11.93 -3.47 3.45
C ARG A 65 10.89 -4.27 2.68
N ALA A 66 11.16 -4.59 1.42
CA ALA A 66 10.25 -5.35 0.58
C ALA A 66 11.00 -6.49 -0.13
N SER A 67 10.28 -7.56 -0.44
CA SER A 67 10.80 -8.71 -1.20
C SER A 67 11.01 -8.42 -2.68
N THR A 68 10.40 -7.36 -3.20
CA THR A 68 10.56 -6.87 -4.58
C THR A 68 10.86 -5.36 -4.60
N PRO A 69 11.57 -4.85 -5.61
CA PRO A 69 11.90 -3.43 -5.71
C PRO A 69 10.69 -2.54 -6.01
N SER A 70 9.63 -3.10 -6.61
CA SER A 70 8.34 -2.45 -6.87
C SER A 70 7.20 -3.37 -6.49
N ALA A 71 6.02 -2.81 -6.19
CA ALA A 71 4.84 -3.53 -5.77
C ALA A 71 4.41 -4.54 -6.85
N GLN A 72 4.31 -5.81 -6.46
CA GLN A 72 3.80 -6.90 -7.27
C GLN A 72 2.87 -7.73 -6.39
N VAL A 73 1.86 -8.40 -6.97
CA VAL A 73 1.01 -9.31 -6.20
C VAL A 73 1.89 -10.33 -5.48
N GLY A 74 1.71 -10.46 -4.17
CA GLY A 74 2.50 -11.36 -3.32
C GLY A 74 3.72 -10.73 -2.66
N THR A 75 4.12 -9.50 -3.01
CA THR A 75 5.24 -8.82 -2.36
C THR A 75 4.99 -8.71 -0.87
N VAL A 76 5.87 -9.33 -0.08
CA VAL A 76 5.94 -9.14 1.37
C VAL A 76 6.73 -7.88 1.69
N MET A 77 6.16 -7.03 2.55
CA MET A 77 6.71 -5.78 3.03
C MET A 77 6.82 -5.79 4.56
N MET A 78 7.82 -5.07 5.07
CA MET A 78 7.96 -4.73 6.48
C MET A 78 8.23 -3.23 6.58
N CYS A 79 7.28 -2.49 7.13
CA CYS A 79 7.44 -1.09 7.49
C CYS A 79 7.78 -0.97 8.98
N SER A 80 8.65 -0.03 9.33
CA SER A 80 8.97 0.30 10.72
C SER A 80 9.24 1.78 10.91
N ALA A 81 8.89 2.30 12.08
CA ALA A 81 9.05 3.71 12.44
C ALA A 81 9.90 3.83 13.70
N TRP A 82 11.19 4.14 13.56
CA TRP A 82 12.09 4.26 14.72
C TRP A 82 11.63 5.33 15.73
N PHE A 83 10.94 6.36 15.24
CA PHE A 83 10.41 7.46 16.04
C PHE A 83 9.10 7.13 16.79
N LEU A 84 8.47 5.98 16.50
CA LEU A 84 7.27 5.49 17.20
C LEU A 84 7.58 4.27 18.09
N GLY A 85 8.86 3.95 18.28
CA GLY A 85 9.30 2.76 19.03
C GLY A 85 9.37 1.49 18.16
N PRO A 86 9.36 0.29 18.76
CA PRO A 86 9.61 -0.97 18.06
C PRO A 86 8.38 -1.49 17.27
N ILE A 87 7.64 -0.60 16.60
CA ILE A 87 6.47 -0.99 15.81
C ILE A 87 6.93 -1.67 14.52
N ARG A 88 6.33 -2.85 14.25
CA ARG A 88 6.50 -3.63 13.03
C ARG A 88 5.17 -3.70 12.30
N VAL A 89 5.22 -3.46 11.01
CA VAL A 89 4.04 -3.34 10.15
C VAL A 89 4.25 -4.30 8.97
N PRO A 90 4.07 -5.62 9.17
CA PRO A 90 4.20 -6.62 8.12
C PRO A 90 2.96 -6.61 7.22
N CYS A 91 3.17 -6.47 5.92
CA CYS A 91 2.09 -6.40 4.93
C CYS A 91 2.40 -7.29 3.71
N ARG A 92 1.36 -7.64 2.95
CA ARG A 92 1.51 -8.26 1.63
C ARG A 92 0.72 -7.48 0.59
N VAL A 93 1.36 -7.14 -0.52
CA VAL A 93 0.66 -6.60 -1.70
C VAL A 93 -0.33 -7.65 -2.21
N VAL A 94 -1.61 -7.32 -2.15
CA VAL A 94 -2.72 -8.20 -2.56
C VAL A 94 -3.19 -7.88 -3.97
N TYR A 95 -3.00 -6.64 -4.42
CA TYR A 95 -3.18 -6.28 -5.81
C TYR A 95 -2.42 -5.01 -6.23
N VAL A 96 -2.25 -4.87 -7.55
CA VAL A 96 -1.68 -3.68 -8.21
C VAL A 96 -2.77 -3.03 -9.07
N VAL A 97 -2.73 -1.71 -9.17
CA VAL A 97 -3.55 -0.90 -10.06
C VAL A 97 -2.65 -0.37 -11.18
N ASP A 98 -2.99 -0.73 -12.41
CA ASP A 98 -2.27 -0.37 -13.63
C ASP A 98 -3.29 -0.03 -14.72
N GLU A 99 -3.79 1.21 -14.64
CA GLU A 99 -4.86 1.75 -15.50
C GLU A 99 -4.36 3.05 -16.16
N PRO A 100 -4.93 3.50 -17.29
CA PRO A 100 -4.42 4.66 -18.04
C PRO A 100 -4.36 5.98 -17.26
N ASP A 101 -5.23 6.15 -16.27
CA ASP A 101 -5.37 7.34 -15.44
C ASP A 101 -5.30 7.02 -13.94
N ARG A 102 -4.89 5.80 -13.58
CA ARG A 102 -4.74 5.38 -12.19
C ARG A 102 -3.62 4.38 -12.01
N SER A 103 -2.77 4.61 -11.00
CA SER A 103 -1.65 3.73 -10.69
C SER A 103 -1.44 3.62 -9.19
N GLY A 104 -1.13 2.42 -8.71
CA GLY A 104 -0.95 2.18 -7.29
C GLY A 104 -0.98 0.70 -6.92
N PHE A 105 -1.15 0.43 -5.64
CA PHE A 105 -1.30 -0.94 -5.14
C PHE A 105 -2.02 -0.93 -3.79
N ALA A 106 -2.60 -2.08 -3.44
CA ALA A 106 -3.06 -2.32 -2.08
C ALA A 106 -2.26 -3.42 -1.42
N TYR A 107 -2.05 -3.28 -0.11
CA TYR A 107 -1.60 -4.39 0.73
C TYR A 107 -2.68 -4.80 1.72
N GLY A 108 -2.62 -6.06 2.14
CA GLY A 108 -3.28 -6.57 3.31
C GLY A 108 -2.30 -6.73 4.48
N THR A 109 -2.81 -6.58 5.71
CA THR A 109 -1.98 -6.77 6.91
C THR A 109 -1.70 -8.26 7.18
N LEU A 110 -0.51 -8.54 7.72
CA LEU A 110 -0.04 -9.89 8.08
C LEU A 110 0.08 -10.05 9.61
N PRO A 111 0.23 -11.29 10.13
CA PRO A 111 0.40 -11.52 11.56
C PRO A 111 1.54 -10.67 12.15
N GLY A 112 1.23 -9.96 13.24
CA GLY A 112 2.13 -9.02 13.91
C GLY A 112 1.91 -7.54 13.55
N HIS A 113 1.05 -7.25 12.57
CA HIS A 113 0.58 -5.90 12.31
C HIS A 113 -0.36 -5.42 13.43
N PRO A 114 -0.29 -4.14 13.87
CA PRO A 114 -1.16 -3.60 14.92
C PRO A 114 -2.65 -3.47 14.51
N GLU A 115 -2.96 -3.74 13.25
CA GLU A 115 -4.29 -3.54 12.66
C GLU A 115 -4.62 -4.74 11.75
N SER A 116 -5.90 -4.92 11.45
CA SER A 116 -6.42 -5.93 10.53
C SER A 116 -7.20 -5.25 9.41
N GLY A 117 -6.80 -5.48 8.15
CA GLY A 117 -7.49 -4.92 6.99
C GLY A 117 -6.61 -4.77 5.75
N GLU A 118 -7.14 -3.98 4.81
CA GLU A 118 -6.53 -3.67 3.52
C GLU A 118 -6.38 -2.15 3.37
N GLU A 119 -5.29 -1.70 2.77
CA GLU A 119 -5.07 -0.28 2.48
C GLU A 119 -4.60 -0.10 1.04
N LEU A 120 -5.24 0.83 0.33
CA LEU A 120 -4.92 1.21 -1.05
C LEU A 120 -4.17 2.54 -1.07
N PHE A 121 -3.03 2.54 -1.78
CA PHE A 121 -2.31 3.75 -2.14
C PHE A 121 -2.31 3.89 -3.66
N ALA A 122 -2.90 4.97 -4.16
CA ALA A 122 -2.99 5.21 -5.59
C ALA A 122 -2.89 6.70 -5.92
N VAL A 123 -2.43 6.99 -7.14
CA VAL A 123 -2.59 8.29 -7.78
C VAL A 123 -3.62 8.16 -8.89
N GLU A 124 -4.51 9.13 -8.96
CA GLU A 124 -5.53 9.24 -10.01
C GLU A 124 -5.33 10.56 -10.75
N ARG A 125 -5.28 10.49 -12.08
CA ARG A 125 -5.25 11.67 -12.94
C ARG A 125 -6.67 12.00 -13.36
N LEU A 126 -7.28 12.93 -12.63
CA LEU A 126 -8.56 13.48 -13.03
C LEU A 126 -8.41 14.17 -14.39
N GLY A 127 -9.22 13.77 -15.37
CA GLY A 127 -9.36 14.49 -16.62
C GLY A 127 -9.82 15.93 -16.38
N ALA A 128 -9.80 16.75 -17.43
CA ALA A 128 -10.32 18.12 -17.38
C ALA A 128 -11.87 18.14 -17.28
N THR A 129 -12.46 17.47 -16.28
CA THR A 129 -13.85 17.64 -15.83
C THR A 129 -14.11 16.78 -14.58
N ARG A 130 -14.19 17.43 -13.43
CA ARG A 130 -15.17 17.15 -12.37
C ARG A 130 -15.67 18.49 -11.85
#